data_AF-A0A7S2Y227-F1
#
_entry.id   AF-A0A7S2Y227-F1
#
_cell.length_a   1.000
_cell.length_b   1.000
_cell.length_c   1.000
_cell.angle_alpha   90.00
_cell.angle_beta   90.00
_cell.angle_gamma   90.00
#
_symmetry.space_group_name_H-M   'P 1'
#
loop_
_entity.id
_entity.type
_entity.pdbx_description
1 polymer ?
#
loop_
_entity_poly.entity_id
_entity_poly.type
_entity_poly.pdbx_seq_one_letter_code
_entity_poly.pdbx_strand_id
1 'polypeptide(L)'
;MLDGRKMSSKGKTSLPPPPSENGQSGRKKGIPFALYFWVVLGGFGVVSMFLAHSTGDHAPIALSRKRMQLQESKVSLSQRRRQKEAQQASGGEEITIPKSHPLAGLSCLDHGGPSDELASEMVYWEDIPLDNKHKSPFYAPNRYLTFEPDHGGWNNIRMAMETTIALAYAMGRTLVLPPAQEMYLLDKKHGNKKPHFSFADFFDMPAIHAEHNGFDIISMEEFLNRQVEGTTPLLSVMPPGNRTNWDGSADALDRYFQKNARNLIWDPNRCIAFFPPTPDHDTKKVESLFEDILQNKKPKFEDYVGKPTPQNASLSDRLAEFTAERVRLCLYGPELQHEPVVHFPMTGKDPNDPKADPRLLVHFYAFLFFENYHQDLWMKRFVRDHVRYTDEIQCAAARVVAAMREKVRTIHGRADGLFNTMHVRRGDFQYKKTRVSAEKLVEAMKKSFQDGDVVYIGTDERDKSFFEPLNESYHIYFLDDFIANGAVGKDINSNYYGMIDQLTASRGKLFLGCWFSTFTGYINRLRGYHSQKQKEPGYEKGNIMTSFYYAPPDRFNHMHEYYPVKKSFYAREFPTGWMQLNSDLEGRLAETTER
;
A
#
# COMPACT_ATOMS: atom_id res chain seq x y z
N MET A 1 -74.01 -6.53 -3.78
CA MET A 1 -73.95 -7.08 -2.40
C MET A 1 -72.47 -7.06 -2.02
N LEU A 2 -72.05 -6.04 -1.27
CA LEU A 2 -71.60 -6.14 0.13
C LEU A 2 -70.37 -7.06 0.26
N ASP A 3 -69.21 -6.69 0.78
CA ASP A 3 -68.87 -5.62 1.72
C ASP A 3 -67.34 -5.47 1.78
N GLY A 4 -66.85 -4.29 2.14
CA GLY A 4 -65.44 -3.98 2.26
C GLY A 4 -64.87 -4.35 3.63
N ARG A 5 -63.64 -4.90 3.67
CA ARG A 5 -62.78 -4.85 4.86
C ARG A 5 -61.33 -4.56 4.48
N LYS A 6 -60.85 -3.43 5.01
CA LYS A 6 -59.44 -3.02 5.11
C LYS A 6 -58.63 -4.09 5.86
N MET A 7 -57.48 -4.49 5.32
CA MET A 7 -56.41 -5.14 6.09
C MET A 7 -55.21 -4.20 6.22
N SER A 8 -54.84 -3.96 7.46
CA SER A 8 -53.71 -3.17 7.94
C SER A 8 -52.40 -3.94 7.77
N SER A 9 -51.42 -3.37 7.08
CA SER A 9 -50.04 -3.85 7.06
C SER A 9 -49.24 -3.29 8.24
N LYS A 10 -49.05 -4.13 9.27
CA LYS A 10 -48.01 -3.94 10.29
C LYS A 10 -47.10 -5.17 10.25
N GLY A 11 -45.86 -4.96 9.83
CA GLY A 11 -44.81 -5.97 9.79
C GLY A 11 -43.45 -5.32 9.54
N LYS A 12 -43.07 -4.38 10.41
CA LYS A 12 -41.69 -3.87 10.47
C LYS A 12 -40.84 -4.90 11.22
N THR A 13 -40.06 -5.69 10.49
CA THR A 13 -38.96 -6.47 11.05
C THR A 13 -37.78 -5.53 11.27
N SER A 14 -37.54 -5.17 12.53
CA SER A 14 -36.34 -4.46 12.96
C SER A 14 -35.19 -5.47 13.05
N LEU A 15 -34.09 -5.17 12.38
CA LEU A 15 -32.81 -5.86 12.55
C LEU A 15 -32.26 -5.53 13.95
N PRO A 16 -31.72 -6.51 14.70
CA PRO A 16 -31.12 -6.24 15.99
C PRO A 16 -29.77 -5.51 15.81
N PRO A 17 -29.40 -4.59 16.73
CA PRO A 17 -28.11 -3.92 16.71
C PRO A 17 -26.96 -4.90 17.02
N PRO A 18 -25.72 -4.61 16.59
CA PRO A 18 -24.57 -5.44 16.88
C PRO A 18 -24.27 -5.47 18.39
N PRO A 19 -23.77 -6.61 18.93
CA PRO A 19 -23.51 -6.75 20.36
C PRO A 19 -22.35 -5.85 20.80
N SER A 20 -22.56 -5.15 21.91
CA SER A 20 -21.54 -4.43 22.67
C SER A 20 -20.69 -5.42 23.48
N GLU A 21 -19.38 -5.44 23.23
CA GLU A 21 -18.43 -6.17 24.08
C GLU A 21 -18.13 -5.36 25.34
N ASN A 22 -18.93 -5.57 26.38
CA ASN A 22 -18.54 -5.34 27.77
C ASN A 22 -18.54 -6.70 28.48
N GLY A 23 -17.42 -7.41 28.40
CA GLY A 23 -17.17 -8.67 29.11
C GLY A 23 -16.21 -8.44 30.27
N GLN A 24 -16.76 -8.15 31.44
CA GLN A 24 -16.05 -8.10 32.72
C GLN A 24 -15.38 -9.46 33.01
N SER A 25 -14.07 -9.44 33.27
CA SER A 25 -13.32 -10.58 33.77
C SER A 25 -13.73 -10.91 35.20
N GLY A 26 -14.20 -12.13 35.42
CA GLY A 26 -14.48 -12.69 36.74
C GLY A 26 -13.21 -12.86 37.58
N ARG A 27 -13.23 -12.23 38.77
CA ARG A 27 -12.28 -12.44 39.88
C ARG A 27 -12.22 -13.91 40.31
N LYS A 28 -11.00 -14.43 40.51
CA LYS A 28 -10.70 -15.36 41.60
C LYS A 28 -9.70 -14.71 42.56
N LYS A 29 -10.08 -14.70 43.84
CA LYS A 29 -9.36 -14.17 45.02
C LYS A 29 -8.22 -15.13 45.42
N GLY A 30 -7.00 -14.65 45.67
CA GLY A 30 -6.39 -14.49 47.01
C GLY A 30 -5.15 -15.42 47.12
N ILE A 31 -4.02 -15.13 47.77
CA ILE A 31 -3.63 -14.31 48.94
C ILE A 31 -2.11 -13.97 48.81
N PRO A 32 -1.59 -12.89 49.46
CA PRO A 32 -0.30 -12.25 49.17
C PRO A 32 0.80 -12.61 50.19
N PHE A 33 2.07 -12.29 49.92
CA PHE A 33 3.00 -11.86 50.97
C PHE A 33 4.22 -11.13 50.38
N ALA A 34 4.47 -9.94 50.91
CA ALA A 34 5.66 -9.13 50.70
C ALA A 34 6.80 -9.57 51.63
N LEU A 35 8.04 -9.30 51.19
CA LEU A 35 9.31 -9.14 51.91
C LEU A 35 10.39 -9.97 51.21
N TYR A 36 11.42 -9.32 50.67
CA TYR A 36 12.79 -9.47 51.16
C TYR A 36 13.69 -8.50 50.40
N PHE A 37 14.21 -7.52 51.14
CA PHE A 37 15.25 -6.58 50.74
C PHE A 37 16.35 -6.69 51.81
N TRP A 38 17.62 -6.57 51.38
CA TRP A 38 18.89 -6.58 52.16
C TRP A 38 19.39 -7.99 52.54
N VAL A 39 20.58 -8.43 52.11
CA VAL A 39 21.93 -7.95 52.49
C VAL A 39 22.94 -8.47 51.47
N VAL A 40 23.77 -7.61 50.87
CA VAL A 40 25.26 -7.66 50.88
C VAL A 40 25.73 -6.32 50.32
N LEU A 41 26.27 -5.47 51.20
CA LEU A 41 27.01 -4.27 50.87
C LEU A 41 28.43 -4.49 51.44
N GLY A 42 29.46 -4.10 50.69
CA GLY A 42 30.72 -3.69 51.31
C GLY A 42 31.99 -4.16 50.60
N GLY A 43 32.72 -3.21 50.01
CA GLY A 43 34.18 -3.21 50.12
C GLY A 43 34.96 -2.79 48.88
N PHE A 44 35.11 -1.49 48.73
CA PHE A 44 36.39 -0.74 48.63
C PHE A 44 36.62 0.07 47.35
N GLY A 45 36.69 1.39 47.56
CA GLY A 45 37.20 2.36 46.63
C GLY A 45 38.61 2.86 47.01
N VAL A 46 39.26 3.42 45.99
CA VAL A 46 40.21 4.54 45.98
C VAL A 46 41.55 4.40 46.74
N VAL A 47 42.66 4.42 45.98
CA VAL A 47 43.93 5.07 46.40
C VAL A 47 44.56 5.81 45.20
N SER A 48 44.92 7.07 45.45
CA SER A 48 45.54 8.04 44.55
C SER A 48 47.08 7.95 44.49
N MET A 49 47.65 8.48 43.40
CA MET A 49 48.94 9.17 43.21
C MET A 49 50.01 9.15 44.33
N PHE A 50 51.28 8.87 43.98
CA PHE A 50 52.44 9.72 44.31
C PHE A 50 53.68 9.45 43.41
N LEU A 51 54.49 10.50 43.29
CA LEU A 51 55.61 10.86 42.40
C LEU A 51 56.95 10.09 42.55
N ALA A 52 57.81 10.14 41.51
CA ALA A 52 59.23 10.61 41.51
C ALA A 52 59.97 10.20 40.21
N HIS A 53 60.33 11.12 39.30
CA HIS A 53 61.67 11.72 39.10
C HIS A 53 62.88 10.74 39.08
N SER A 54 63.52 10.54 37.92
CA SER A 54 64.96 10.85 37.71
C SER A 54 65.44 10.60 36.26
N THR A 55 66.20 11.57 35.73
CA THR A 55 67.25 11.49 34.65
C THR A 55 66.82 11.00 33.26
N GLY A 56 67.01 11.73 32.16
CA GLY A 56 68.17 12.57 31.81
C GLY A 56 68.91 11.91 30.64
N ASP A 57 68.51 12.29 29.43
CA ASP A 57 69.24 12.35 28.15
C ASP A 57 70.30 11.29 27.78
N HIS A 58 69.97 10.47 26.78
CA HIS A 58 70.74 10.34 25.52
C HIS A 58 69.84 9.75 24.41
N ALA A 59 69.82 10.43 23.26
CA ALA A 59 69.02 10.09 22.07
C ALA A 59 69.39 8.70 21.47
N PRO A 60 68.56 8.14 20.56
CA PRO A 60 68.82 8.48 19.17
C PRO A 60 67.57 8.66 18.29
N ILE A 61 67.71 9.64 17.41
CA ILE A 61 66.84 10.14 16.32
C ILE A 61 66.46 9.06 15.27
N ALA A 62 66.69 7.78 15.53
CA ALA A 62 66.39 6.66 14.63
C ALA A 62 64.96 6.07 14.78
N LEU A 63 64.34 6.19 15.97
CA LEU A 63 62.99 5.64 16.20
C LEU A 63 61.84 6.51 15.66
N SER A 64 62.05 7.82 15.49
CA SER A 64 61.01 8.73 15.02
C SER A 64 60.80 8.62 13.49
N ARG A 65 61.86 8.46 12.70
CA ARG A 65 61.77 8.24 11.25
C ARG A 65 61.13 6.90 10.90
N LYS A 66 61.39 5.84 11.67
CA LYS A 66 60.77 4.52 11.46
C LYS A 66 59.29 4.51 11.83
N ARG A 67 58.88 5.29 12.85
CA ARG A 67 57.46 5.48 13.21
C ARG A 67 56.73 6.34 12.17
N MET A 68 57.34 7.42 11.67
CA MET A 68 56.76 8.24 10.59
C MET A 68 56.62 7.45 9.28
N GLN A 69 57.63 6.66 8.86
CA GLN A 69 57.52 5.81 7.67
C GLN A 69 56.49 4.68 7.83
N LEU A 70 56.29 4.15 9.04
CA LEU A 70 55.20 3.19 9.31
C LEU A 70 53.82 3.86 9.32
N GLN A 71 53.72 5.13 9.71
CA GLN A 71 52.48 5.89 9.70
C GLN A 71 52.12 6.33 8.29
N GLU A 72 53.09 6.81 7.49
CA GLU A 72 52.90 7.14 6.08
C GLU A 72 52.62 5.90 5.23
N SER A 73 53.23 4.74 5.51
CA SER A 73 52.90 3.49 4.81
C SER A 73 51.52 2.94 5.19
N LYS A 74 51.08 3.10 6.45
CA LYS A 74 49.71 2.77 6.88
C LYS A 74 48.67 3.73 6.32
N VAL A 75 48.97 5.03 6.22
CA VAL A 75 48.11 6.02 5.58
C VAL A 75 48.03 5.75 4.07
N SER A 76 49.15 5.46 3.41
CA SER A 76 49.22 5.06 1.99
C SER A 76 48.49 3.75 1.71
N LEU A 77 48.61 2.73 2.57
CA LEU A 77 47.85 1.48 2.47
C LEU A 77 46.36 1.69 2.73
N SER A 78 45.98 2.56 3.68
CA SER A 78 44.58 2.92 3.93
C SER A 78 43.98 3.75 2.79
N GLN A 79 44.77 4.60 2.14
CA GLN A 79 44.36 5.39 0.97
C GLN A 79 44.28 4.51 -0.28
N ARG A 80 45.20 3.56 -0.46
CA ARG A 80 45.12 2.54 -1.53
C ARG A 80 43.97 1.56 -1.30
N ARG A 81 43.64 1.25 -0.05
CA ARG A 81 42.47 0.44 0.31
C ARG A 81 41.19 1.22 0.08
N ARG A 82 41.13 2.51 0.45
CA ARG A 82 40.02 3.42 0.10
C ARG A 82 39.90 3.66 -1.40
N GLN A 83 41.00 3.69 -2.16
CA GLN A 83 40.98 3.80 -3.63
C GLN A 83 40.56 2.49 -4.30
N LYS A 84 40.93 1.33 -3.75
CA LYS A 84 40.42 0.02 -4.21
C LYS A 84 38.97 -0.19 -3.84
N GLU A 85 38.53 0.24 -2.65
CA GLU A 85 37.13 0.23 -2.21
C GLU A 85 36.31 1.26 -3.01
N ALA A 86 36.88 2.41 -3.37
CA ALA A 86 36.26 3.38 -4.29
C ALA A 86 36.25 2.89 -5.75
N GLN A 87 37.24 2.11 -6.20
CA GLN A 87 37.24 1.46 -7.52
C GLN A 87 36.34 0.21 -7.57
N GLN A 88 36.10 -0.47 -6.45
CA GLN A 88 35.08 -1.51 -6.33
C GLN A 88 33.68 -0.92 -6.13
N ALA A 89 33.54 0.26 -5.54
CA ALA A 89 32.30 1.02 -5.47
C ALA A 89 32.00 1.80 -6.76
N SER A 90 33.02 2.09 -7.59
CA SER A 90 32.87 2.62 -8.96
C SER A 90 32.82 1.54 -10.02
N GLY A 91 32.86 0.27 -9.63
CA GLY A 91 32.45 -0.87 -10.44
C GLY A 91 30.93 -1.07 -10.37
N GLY A 92 30.18 0.03 -10.25
CA GLY A 92 28.77 0.01 -10.56
C GLY A 92 28.64 -0.53 -11.97
N GLU A 93 27.85 -1.59 -12.12
CA GLU A 93 27.15 -1.76 -13.38
C GLU A 93 26.63 -0.37 -13.75
N GLU A 94 27.11 0.14 -14.87
CA GLU A 94 26.43 1.19 -15.58
C GLU A 94 24.96 0.75 -15.57
N ILE A 95 24.12 1.44 -14.81
CA ILE A 95 22.69 1.21 -14.85
C ILE A 95 22.37 1.51 -16.30
N THR A 96 22.33 0.46 -17.12
CA THR A 96 21.68 0.49 -18.40
C THR A 96 20.28 0.87 -18.04
N ILE A 97 19.97 2.17 -18.16
CA ILE A 97 18.61 2.67 -18.19
C ILE A 97 17.94 1.73 -19.19
N PRO A 98 17.02 0.85 -18.75
CA PRO A 98 16.37 -0.06 -19.66
C PRO A 98 15.86 0.80 -20.80
N LYS A 99 16.15 0.41 -22.05
CA LYS A 99 15.63 1.13 -23.22
C LYS A 99 14.18 1.46 -22.93
N SER A 100 13.87 2.75 -22.82
CA SER A 100 12.56 3.19 -22.32
C SER A 100 11.50 2.64 -23.26
N HIS A 101 10.87 1.54 -22.86
CA HIS A 101 9.63 1.15 -23.49
C HIS A 101 8.60 2.21 -23.10
N PRO A 102 7.67 2.59 -24.00
CA PRO A 102 6.62 3.53 -23.66
C PRO A 102 5.95 3.10 -22.36
N LEU A 103 5.62 4.05 -21.48
CA LEU A 103 4.98 3.78 -20.18
C LEU A 103 3.77 2.84 -20.30
N ALA A 104 3.06 2.91 -21.44
CA ALA A 104 1.92 2.07 -21.79
C ALA A 104 2.24 0.59 -22.09
N GLY A 105 3.51 0.18 -22.10
CA GLY A 105 3.96 -1.18 -22.43
C GLY A 105 4.51 -1.96 -21.23
N LEU A 106 4.49 -3.29 -21.35
CA LEU A 106 5.26 -4.20 -20.49
C LEU A 106 6.12 -5.06 -21.42
N SER A 107 7.43 -4.96 -21.29
CA SER A 107 8.39 -5.81 -22.01
C SER A 107 8.98 -6.83 -21.07
N CYS A 108 8.76 -8.11 -21.36
CA CYS A 108 9.24 -9.19 -20.51
C CYS A 108 10.47 -9.92 -21.05
N LEU A 109 11.01 -9.47 -22.18
CA LEU A 109 12.17 -10.09 -22.82
C LEU A 109 13.36 -10.22 -21.85
N ASP A 110 13.70 -9.13 -21.17
CA ASP A 110 14.82 -9.07 -20.21
C ASP A 110 14.45 -9.66 -18.84
N HIS A 111 13.21 -10.12 -18.67
CA HIS A 111 12.70 -10.75 -17.45
C HIS A 111 12.37 -12.24 -17.63
N GLY A 112 12.81 -12.87 -18.73
CA GLY A 112 12.59 -14.30 -18.98
C GLY A 112 11.30 -14.64 -19.74
N GLY A 113 10.71 -13.68 -20.43
CA GLY A 113 9.45 -13.81 -21.16
C GLY A 113 8.20 -13.59 -20.27
N PRO A 114 6.98 -13.72 -20.81
CA PRO A 114 6.65 -14.23 -22.14
C PRO A 114 6.85 -13.16 -23.23
N SER A 115 6.40 -13.41 -24.47
CA SER A 115 6.41 -12.39 -25.52
C SER A 115 5.56 -11.16 -25.13
N ASP A 116 5.87 -10.00 -25.71
CA ASP A 116 5.12 -8.76 -25.47
C ASP A 116 3.62 -8.90 -25.77
N GLU A 117 3.27 -9.69 -26.79
CA GLU A 117 1.87 -10.02 -27.11
C GLU A 117 1.16 -10.69 -25.92
N LEU A 118 1.80 -11.67 -25.29
CA LEU A 118 1.25 -12.37 -24.13
C LEU A 118 1.30 -11.48 -22.88
N ALA A 119 2.37 -10.71 -22.70
CA ALA A 119 2.52 -9.80 -21.56
C ALA A 119 1.52 -8.63 -21.61
N SER A 120 1.06 -8.24 -22.80
CA SER A 120 0.12 -7.13 -23.00
C SER A 120 -1.20 -7.32 -22.24
N GLU A 121 -1.61 -8.55 -21.96
CA GLU A 121 -2.85 -8.80 -21.20
C GLU A 121 -2.74 -8.36 -19.73
N MET A 122 -1.52 -8.22 -19.20
CA MET A 122 -1.27 -7.73 -17.84
C MET A 122 -1.41 -6.21 -17.73
N VAL A 123 -1.34 -5.49 -18.85
CA VAL A 123 -1.30 -4.03 -18.89
C VAL A 123 -2.70 -3.44 -18.74
N TYR A 124 -3.03 -2.96 -17.54
CA TYR A 124 -4.26 -2.21 -17.27
C TYR A 124 -4.06 -0.67 -17.28
N TRP A 125 -2.80 -0.22 -17.28
CA TRP A 125 -2.43 1.18 -17.26
C TRP A 125 -2.35 1.78 -18.66
N GLU A 126 -2.18 3.10 -18.68
CA GLU A 126 -2.11 3.95 -19.87
C GLU A 126 -1.01 5.00 -19.71
N ASP A 127 -0.38 5.38 -20.83
CA ASP A 127 0.47 6.57 -20.89
C ASP A 127 -0.40 7.76 -21.27
N ILE A 128 -0.51 8.74 -20.37
CA ILE A 128 -1.31 9.96 -20.55
C ILE A 128 -0.36 11.16 -20.48
N PRO A 129 0.18 11.63 -21.62
CA PRO A 129 1.19 12.69 -21.63
C PRO A 129 0.77 14.00 -20.95
N LEU A 130 -0.53 14.28 -20.92
CA LEU A 130 -1.07 15.45 -20.24
C LEU A 130 -0.92 15.36 -18.71
N ASP A 131 -0.99 14.16 -18.16
CA ASP A 131 -0.91 13.94 -16.72
C ASP A 131 0.52 14.10 -16.19
N ASN A 132 1.55 13.79 -16.99
CA ASN A 132 2.97 14.00 -16.65
C ASN A 132 3.33 15.49 -16.43
N LYS A 133 2.49 16.41 -16.94
CA LYS A 133 2.66 17.86 -16.77
C LYS A 133 1.91 18.41 -15.55
N HIS A 134 1.04 17.62 -14.93
CA HIS A 134 0.27 18.08 -13.78
C HIS A 134 1.20 18.30 -12.58
N LYS A 135 0.91 19.34 -11.82
CA LYS A 135 1.53 19.62 -10.52
C LYS A 135 0.43 19.84 -9.51
N SER A 136 0.66 19.37 -8.28
CA SER A 136 -0.20 19.76 -7.17
C SER A 136 -0.26 21.29 -7.07
N PRO A 137 -1.45 21.90 -6.86
CA PRO A 137 -1.56 23.34 -6.56
C PRO A 137 -0.77 23.75 -5.31
N PHE A 138 -0.41 22.77 -4.47
CA PHE A 138 0.34 22.95 -3.25
C PHE A 138 1.83 22.66 -3.42
N TYR A 139 2.30 22.36 -4.64
CA TYR A 139 3.71 22.04 -4.89
C TYR A 139 4.62 23.13 -4.34
N ALA A 140 5.53 22.73 -3.46
CA ALA A 140 6.54 23.61 -2.94
C ALA A 140 7.83 22.86 -2.64
N PRO A 141 8.98 23.38 -3.11
CA PRO A 141 10.26 22.74 -2.85
C PRO A 141 10.59 22.76 -1.35
N ASN A 142 11.43 21.83 -0.92
CA ASN A 142 11.95 21.72 0.46
C ASN A 142 10.87 21.48 1.53
N ARG A 143 9.76 20.83 1.16
CA ARG A 143 8.76 20.33 2.09
C ARG A 143 8.65 18.84 1.97
N TYR A 144 8.65 18.15 3.11
CA TYR A 144 8.80 16.71 3.16
C TYR A 144 7.61 16.07 3.86
N LEU A 145 7.25 14.88 3.39
CA LEU A 145 6.37 13.95 4.08
C LEU A 145 7.17 12.68 4.42
N THR A 146 7.23 12.35 5.70
CA THR A 146 7.79 11.09 6.22
C THR A 146 6.66 10.23 6.77
N PHE A 147 6.83 8.90 6.80
CA PHE A 147 5.80 8.00 7.34
C PHE A 147 6.38 6.69 7.87
N GLU A 148 5.62 6.04 8.74
CA GLU A 148 5.88 4.70 9.25
C GLU A 148 5.10 3.66 8.44
N PRO A 149 5.70 2.51 8.04
CA PRO A 149 4.96 1.42 7.40
C PRO A 149 3.92 0.76 8.32
N ASP A 150 2.85 0.21 7.72
CA ASP A 150 1.83 -0.55 8.47
C ASP A 150 2.43 -1.85 9.07
N HIS A 151 1.94 -2.27 10.22
CA HIS A 151 2.41 -3.50 10.89
C HIS A 151 1.61 -4.76 10.50
N GLY A 152 0.63 -4.64 9.61
CA GLY A 152 -0.16 -5.74 9.08
C GLY A 152 0.51 -6.47 7.91
N GLY A 153 -0.22 -7.38 7.27
CA GLY A 153 0.29 -8.08 6.09
C GLY A 153 0.51 -7.15 4.89
N TRP A 154 1.25 -7.63 3.89
CA TRP A 154 1.64 -6.86 2.69
C TRP A 154 0.55 -5.96 2.11
N ASN A 155 -0.68 -6.45 1.99
CA ASN A 155 -1.76 -5.66 1.38
C ASN A 155 -2.20 -4.46 2.22
N ASN A 156 -2.03 -4.51 3.54
CA ASN A 156 -2.26 -3.36 4.41
C ASN A 156 -1.08 -2.38 4.30
N ILE A 157 0.15 -2.89 4.24
CA ILE A 157 1.37 -2.12 3.99
C ILE A 157 1.28 -1.35 2.66
N ARG A 158 0.91 -2.05 1.57
CA ARG A 158 0.65 -1.47 0.25
C ARG A 158 -0.41 -0.37 0.32
N MET A 159 -1.54 -0.63 0.95
CA MET A 159 -2.66 0.32 1.06
C MET A 159 -2.26 1.60 1.79
N ALA A 160 -1.54 1.47 2.92
CA ALA A 160 -1.02 2.61 3.65
C ALA A 160 -0.01 3.39 2.80
N MET A 161 0.91 2.70 2.13
CA MET A 161 1.92 3.32 1.26
C MET A 161 1.29 4.07 0.08
N GLU A 162 0.34 3.48 -0.64
CA GLU A 162 -0.36 4.16 -1.74
C GLU A 162 -1.08 5.41 -1.27
N THR A 163 -1.71 5.33 -0.09
CA THR A 163 -2.38 6.47 0.53
C THR A 163 -1.37 7.56 0.87
N THR A 164 -0.21 7.20 1.39
CA THR A 164 0.85 8.16 1.70
C THR A 164 1.48 8.77 0.45
N ILE A 165 1.71 8.01 -0.62
CA ILE A 165 2.13 8.54 -1.92
C ILE A 165 1.13 9.59 -2.40
N ALA A 166 -0.16 9.25 -2.40
CA ALA A 166 -1.22 10.16 -2.83
C ALA A 166 -1.29 11.43 -1.95
N LEU A 167 -1.12 11.29 -0.63
CA LEU A 167 -1.06 12.43 0.28
C LEU A 167 0.16 13.32 0.02
N ALA A 168 1.35 12.72 -0.16
CA ALA A 168 2.57 13.48 -0.43
C ALA A 168 2.43 14.32 -1.71
N TYR A 169 1.92 13.71 -2.78
CA TYR A 169 1.63 14.43 -4.02
C TYR A 169 0.57 15.52 -3.79
N ALA A 170 -0.58 15.19 -3.20
CA ALA A 170 -1.67 16.14 -2.98
C ALA A 170 -1.23 17.35 -2.16
N MET A 171 -0.41 17.13 -1.13
CA MET A 171 0.20 18.18 -0.30
C MET A 171 1.33 18.96 -0.99
N GLY A 172 1.79 18.49 -2.16
CA GLY A 172 2.88 19.12 -2.90
C GLY A 172 4.24 18.97 -2.23
N ARG A 173 4.48 17.83 -1.59
CA ARG A 173 5.67 17.54 -0.76
C ARG A 173 6.52 16.44 -1.38
N THR A 174 7.83 16.52 -1.16
CA THR A 174 8.76 15.42 -1.40
C THR A 174 8.40 14.25 -0.47
N LEU A 175 8.17 13.08 -1.04
CA LEU A 175 7.97 11.85 -0.28
C LEU A 175 9.33 11.30 0.19
N VAL A 176 9.44 11.02 1.48
CA VAL A 176 10.61 10.35 2.06
C VAL A 176 10.24 8.90 2.33
N LEU A 177 10.86 7.97 1.60
CA LEU A 177 10.66 6.54 1.81
C LEU A 177 11.29 6.10 3.14
N PRO A 178 10.58 5.31 3.97
CA PRO A 178 11.13 4.80 5.22
C PRO A 178 12.31 3.86 4.96
N PRO A 179 13.20 3.67 5.96
CA PRO A 179 14.30 2.71 5.86
C PRO A 179 13.83 1.30 5.51
N ALA A 180 14.70 0.54 4.84
CA ALA A 180 14.42 -0.86 4.54
C ALA A 180 14.25 -1.64 5.85
N GLN A 181 13.21 -2.45 5.95
CA GLN A 181 12.89 -3.19 7.18
C GLN A 181 12.22 -4.53 6.89
N GLU A 182 12.13 -5.37 7.90
CA GLU A 182 11.34 -6.60 7.82
C GLU A 182 9.86 -6.22 7.68
N MET A 183 9.18 -6.80 6.71
CA MET A 183 7.75 -6.60 6.51
C MET A 183 7.00 -7.87 6.94
N TYR A 184 5.92 -7.71 7.71
CA TYR A 184 5.17 -8.84 8.25
C TYR A 184 4.69 -9.81 7.15
N LEU A 185 4.98 -11.10 7.34
CA LEU A 185 4.76 -12.21 6.40
C LEU A 185 5.65 -12.23 5.14
N LEU A 186 6.65 -11.34 5.03
CA LEU A 186 7.66 -11.31 3.97
C LEU A 186 9.07 -11.69 4.47
N ASP A 187 9.16 -12.73 5.29
CA ASP A 187 10.44 -13.28 5.80
C ASP A 187 10.63 -14.75 5.38
N LYS A 188 10.26 -15.08 4.13
CA LYS A 188 10.55 -16.43 3.61
C LYS A 188 12.05 -16.55 3.33
N LYS A 189 12.79 -17.09 4.30
CA LYS A 189 14.23 -17.43 4.23
C LYS A 189 14.54 -18.60 3.28
N HIS A 190 13.98 -18.60 2.08
CA HIS A 190 14.35 -19.56 1.05
C HIS A 190 15.46 -18.97 0.18
N GLY A 191 16.70 -19.37 0.46
CA GLY A 191 17.91 -18.87 -0.21
C GLY A 191 18.40 -17.55 0.37
N ASN A 192 19.68 -17.25 0.18
CA ASN A 192 20.39 -16.06 0.68
C ASN A 192 19.84 -14.73 0.11
N LYS A 193 18.57 -14.39 0.35
CA LYS A 193 17.93 -13.18 -0.16
C LYS A 193 17.69 -12.15 0.95
N LYS A 194 17.69 -10.88 0.53
CA LYS A 194 17.63 -9.64 1.33
C LYS A 194 16.53 -9.74 2.42
N PRO A 195 16.87 -9.61 3.72
CA PRO A 195 15.89 -9.71 4.81
C PRO A 195 15.10 -8.41 5.04
N HIS A 196 15.60 -7.28 4.54
CA HIS A 196 15.00 -5.96 4.71
C HIS A 196 14.55 -5.42 3.36
N PHE A 197 13.30 -4.98 3.28
CA PHE A 197 12.73 -4.43 2.05
C PHE A 197 12.42 -2.94 2.21
N SER A 198 12.68 -2.20 1.14
CA SER A 198 12.13 -0.87 0.89
C SER A 198 10.93 -1.00 -0.06
N PHE A 199 10.08 0.02 -0.13
CA PHE A 199 9.01 0.07 -1.13
C PHE A 199 9.55 0.07 -2.57
N ALA A 200 10.77 0.56 -2.80
CA ALA A 200 11.44 0.50 -4.09
C ALA A 200 11.77 -0.94 -4.55
N ASP A 201 11.74 -1.94 -3.66
CA ASP A 201 11.90 -3.36 -4.04
C ASP A 201 10.60 -3.94 -4.65
N PHE A 202 9.47 -3.23 -4.60
CA PHE A 202 8.17 -3.71 -5.08
C PHE A 202 7.50 -2.78 -6.10
N PHE A 203 7.84 -1.49 -6.09
CA PHE A 203 7.30 -0.47 -7.00
C PHE A 203 8.47 0.31 -7.61
N ASP A 204 8.31 0.75 -8.85
CA ASP A 204 9.35 1.54 -9.55
C ASP A 204 9.34 3.00 -9.08
N MET A 205 9.80 3.22 -7.85
CA MET A 205 9.91 4.56 -7.25
C MET A 205 10.80 5.51 -8.06
N PRO A 206 11.95 5.07 -8.63
CA PRO A 206 12.74 5.90 -9.52
C PRO A 206 11.97 6.36 -10.77
N ALA A 207 11.21 5.48 -11.43
CA ALA A 207 10.40 5.87 -12.58
C ALA A 207 9.32 6.89 -12.19
N ILE A 208 8.59 6.65 -11.10
CA ILE A 208 7.58 7.60 -10.58
C ILE A 208 8.21 9.00 -10.37
N HIS A 209 9.39 9.04 -9.75
CA HIS A 209 10.13 10.29 -9.52
C HIS A 209 10.58 10.97 -10.83
N ALA A 210 11.09 10.20 -11.79
CA ALA A 210 11.64 10.73 -13.04
C ALA A 210 10.55 11.25 -13.99
N GLU A 211 9.36 10.64 -13.96
CA GLU A 211 8.28 10.91 -14.91
C GLU A 211 7.39 12.08 -14.51
N HIS A 212 7.23 12.35 -13.21
CA HIS A 212 6.28 13.32 -12.70
C HIS A 212 6.94 14.60 -12.26
N ASN A 213 6.80 15.63 -13.09
CA ASN A 213 7.31 16.96 -12.76
C ASN A 213 6.60 17.48 -11.50
N GLY A 214 7.33 17.76 -10.44
CA GLY A 214 6.76 18.27 -9.19
C GLY A 214 6.37 17.19 -8.17
N PHE A 215 6.82 15.95 -8.36
CA PHE A 215 6.75 14.93 -7.32
C PHE A 215 8.11 14.27 -7.08
N ASP A 216 8.75 14.68 -5.99
CA ASP A 216 10.06 14.17 -5.63
C ASP A 216 9.94 13.00 -4.65
N ILE A 217 10.71 11.93 -4.87
CA ILE A 217 10.82 10.79 -3.94
C ILE A 217 12.28 10.60 -3.58
N ILE A 218 12.59 10.59 -2.28
CA ILE A 218 13.96 10.39 -1.78
C ILE A 218 13.99 9.29 -0.71
N SER A 219 15.18 8.74 -0.46
CA SER A 219 15.39 7.81 0.64
C SER A 219 15.44 8.53 1.98
N MET A 220 15.15 7.81 3.07
CA MET A 220 15.36 8.32 4.42
C MET A 220 16.81 8.73 4.67
N GLU A 221 17.78 7.96 4.17
CA GLU A 221 19.20 8.27 4.33
C GLU A 221 19.58 9.59 3.67
N GLU A 222 19.09 9.82 2.44
CA GLU A 222 19.29 11.09 1.76
C GLU A 222 18.67 12.26 2.53
N PHE A 223 17.43 12.11 3.00
CA PHE A 223 16.77 13.12 3.83
C PHE A 223 17.58 13.44 5.09
N LEU A 224 18.08 12.42 5.79
CA LEU A 224 18.85 12.61 7.03
C LEU A 224 20.24 13.17 6.77
N ASN A 225 20.88 12.85 5.64
CA ASN A 225 22.12 13.50 5.22
C ASN A 225 21.89 15.01 5.03
N ARG A 226 20.79 15.41 4.37
CA ARG A 226 20.40 16.83 4.25
C ARG A 226 20.18 17.49 5.61
N GLN A 227 19.62 16.74 6.57
CA GLN A 227 19.40 17.23 7.94
C GLN A 227 20.71 17.40 8.74
N VAL A 228 21.66 16.47 8.61
CA VAL A 228 22.92 16.46 9.38
C VAL A 228 23.98 17.39 8.79
N GLU A 229 24.08 17.42 7.45
CA GLU A 229 25.12 18.17 6.73
C GLU A 229 24.64 19.53 6.22
N GLY A 230 23.33 19.76 6.20
CA GLY A 230 22.73 20.99 5.71
C GLY A 230 23.09 22.22 6.54
N THR A 231 23.33 23.34 5.86
CA THR A 231 23.60 24.64 6.51
C THR A 231 22.39 25.16 7.28
N THR A 232 21.19 24.71 6.91
CA THR A 232 19.93 25.04 7.59
C THR A 232 19.15 23.74 7.80
N PRO A 233 19.20 23.14 9.01
CA PRO A 233 18.47 21.92 9.32
C PRO A 233 16.95 22.12 9.13
N LEU A 234 16.28 21.12 8.54
CA LEU A 234 14.83 21.10 8.31
C LEU A 234 14.03 20.88 9.61
N LEU A 235 14.61 20.13 10.54
CA LEU A 235 14.12 19.96 11.91
C LEU A 235 15.08 20.64 12.90
N SER A 236 14.56 21.12 14.03
CA SER A 236 15.36 21.82 15.05
C SER A 236 16.31 20.90 15.84
N VAL A 237 16.10 19.58 15.78
CA VAL A 237 16.86 18.57 16.52
C VAL A 237 17.50 17.60 15.53
N MET A 238 18.74 17.21 15.76
CA MET A 238 19.44 16.20 14.93
C MET A 238 18.93 14.78 15.20
N PRO A 239 18.98 13.86 14.20
CA PRO A 239 18.62 12.48 14.42
C PRO A 239 19.52 11.82 15.47
N PRO A 240 19.05 10.76 16.18
CA PRO A 240 19.81 10.14 17.26
C PRO A 240 21.21 9.70 16.81
N GLY A 241 22.24 10.19 17.51
CA GLY A 241 23.64 9.88 17.20
C GLY A 241 24.14 10.44 15.86
N ASN A 242 23.44 11.41 15.27
CA ASN A 242 23.68 11.91 13.90
C ASN A 242 23.70 10.78 12.85
N ARG A 243 22.99 9.67 13.13
CA ARG A 243 22.90 8.51 12.26
C ARG A 243 21.95 8.81 11.09
N THR A 244 22.37 8.47 9.88
CA THR A 244 21.62 8.73 8.64
C THR A 244 21.11 7.44 7.99
N ASN A 245 21.83 6.32 8.06
CA ASN A 245 21.35 5.01 7.63
C ASN A 245 20.65 4.26 8.77
N TRP A 246 19.36 3.95 8.61
CA TRP A 246 18.51 3.31 9.63
C TRP A 246 17.92 1.96 9.21
N ASP A 247 18.45 1.34 8.14
CA ASP A 247 17.94 0.05 7.66
C ASP A 247 17.98 -1.01 8.78
N GLY A 248 16.91 -1.79 8.85
CA GLY A 248 16.68 -2.83 9.86
C GLY A 248 16.50 -2.34 11.30
N SER A 249 16.39 -1.03 11.57
CA SER A 249 16.37 -0.50 12.94
C SER A 249 15.61 0.82 13.13
N ALA A 250 14.38 0.92 12.62
CA ALA A 250 13.61 2.17 12.55
C ALA A 250 13.05 2.70 13.88
N ASP A 251 12.86 1.88 14.93
CA ASP A 251 12.15 2.27 16.17
C ASP A 251 12.61 3.60 16.81
N ALA A 252 13.92 3.85 16.85
CA ALA A 252 14.45 5.09 17.44
C ALA A 252 14.28 6.30 16.52
N LEU A 253 14.26 6.07 15.20
CA LEU A 253 13.99 7.07 14.19
C LEU A 253 12.51 7.47 14.18
N ASP A 254 11.61 6.50 14.31
CA ASP A 254 10.16 6.74 14.39
C ASP A 254 9.83 7.64 15.60
N ARG A 255 10.37 7.30 16.78
CA ARG A 255 10.27 8.17 17.98
C ARG A 255 10.86 9.56 17.77
N TYR A 256 11.89 9.69 16.94
CA TYR A 256 12.47 10.99 16.61
C TYR A 256 11.50 11.82 15.76
N PHE A 257 10.91 11.27 14.70
CA PHE A 257 9.93 12.00 13.90
C PHE A 257 8.66 12.33 14.67
N GLN A 258 8.12 11.36 15.42
CA GLN A 258 6.94 11.56 16.28
C GLN A 258 7.12 12.71 17.28
N LYS A 259 8.36 12.98 17.72
CA LYS A 259 8.65 14.06 18.68
C LYS A 259 8.97 15.40 18.02
N ASN A 260 9.61 15.38 16.84
CA ASN A 260 10.25 16.58 16.28
C ASN A 260 9.58 17.10 15.00
N ALA A 261 8.75 16.31 14.31
CA ALA A 261 8.01 16.72 13.12
C ALA A 261 6.53 17.01 13.43
N ARG A 262 5.82 17.63 12.48
CA ARG A 262 4.36 17.82 12.58
C ARG A 262 3.65 16.50 12.30
N ASN A 263 3.12 15.86 13.34
CA ASN A 263 2.35 14.63 13.19
C ASN A 263 0.97 14.88 12.57
N LEU A 264 0.63 14.08 11.55
CA LEU A 264 -0.68 14.03 10.93
C LEU A 264 -1.53 12.93 11.56
N ILE A 265 -2.24 13.25 12.65
CA ILE A 265 -3.17 12.32 13.29
C ILE A 265 -4.54 12.39 12.61
N TRP A 266 -4.57 11.99 11.33
CA TRP A 266 -5.79 11.97 10.53
C TRP A 266 -6.42 10.57 10.56
N ASP A 267 -7.45 10.39 11.38
CA ASP A 267 -8.17 9.12 11.52
C ASP A 267 -9.18 8.91 10.36
N PRO A 268 -8.93 7.96 9.44
CA PRO A 268 -9.78 7.76 8.27
C PRO A 268 -11.17 7.23 8.60
N ASN A 269 -11.40 6.68 9.81
CA ASN A 269 -12.74 6.29 10.25
C ASN A 269 -13.59 7.47 10.72
N ARG A 270 -12.97 8.63 10.94
CA ARG A 270 -13.63 9.80 11.53
C ARG A 270 -13.54 11.03 10.65
N CYS A 271 -12.55 11.14 9.77
CA CYS A 271 -12.38 12.29 8.91
C CYS A 271 -12.10 11.96 7.43
N ILE A 272 -12.40 12.94 6.58
CA ILE A 272 -12.08 12.96 5.14
C ILE A 272 -10.83 13.83 4.95
N ALA A 273 -9.78 13.32 4.32
CA ALA A 273 -8.62 14.14 3.95
C ALA A 273 -9.03 15.09 2.81
N PHE A 274 -9.38 16.33 3.16
CA PHE A 274 -9.98 17.29 2.23
C PHE A 274 -8.92 18.23 1.67
N PHE A 275 -8.84 18.32 0.35
CA PHE A 275 -7.94 19.19 -0.39
C PHE A 275 -8.71 20.29 -1.13
N PRO A 276 -8.53 21.58 -0.76
CA PRO A 276 -9.10 22.69 -1.52
C PRO A 276 -8.45 22.84 -2.89
N PRO A 277 -9.04 23.61 -3.82
CA PRO A 277 -8.50 23.76 -5.18
C PRO A 277 -7.17 24.54 -5.21
N THR A 278 -6.94 25.44 -4.26
CA THR A 278 -5.74 26.30 -4.16
C THR A 278 -5.34 26.53 -2.70
N PRO A 279 -4.08 26.93 -2.41
CA PRO A 279 -3.60 27.21 -1.05
C PRO A 279 -4.31 28.34 -0.30
N ASP A 280 -4.88 29.31 -1.01
CA ASP A 280 -5.56 30.49 -0.50
C ASP A 280 -7.09 30.35 -0.41
N HIS A 281 -7.62 29.18 -0.71
CA HIS A 281 -9.05 28.90 -0.70
C HIS A 281 -9.67 29.09 0.69
N ASP A 282 -10.83 29.76 0.77
CA ASP A 282 -11.59 29.93 2.02
C ASP A 282 -12.35 28.66 2.40
N THR A 283 -11.76 27.89 3.32
CA THR A 283 -12.27 26.59 3.74
C THR A 283 -13.45 26.69 4.71
N LYS A 284 -13.77 27.87 5.27
CA LYS A 284 -14.89 28.00 6.24
C LYS A 284 -16.23 27.63 5.62
N LYS A 285 -16.43 28.00 4.35
CA LYS A 285 -17.64 27.65 3.60
C LYS A 285 -17.76 26.13 3.41
N VAL A 286 -16.65 25.45 3.20
CA VAL A 286 -16.60 23.99 3.05
C VAL A 286 -16.95 23.31 4.38
N GLU A 287 -16.41 23.80 5.50
CA GLU A 287 -16.75 23.28 6.83
C GLU A 287 -18.24 23.46 7.13
N SER A 288 -18.80 24.64 6.89
CA SER A 288 -20.25 24.89 7.05
C SER A 288 -21.10 24.02 6.13
N LEU A 289 -20.66 23.80 4.89
CA LEU A 289 -21.33 22.88 3.96
C LEU A 289 -21.32 21.45 4.49
N PHE A 290 -20.19 21.00 5.04
CA PHE A 290 -20.09 19.65 5.59
C PHE A 290 -20.96 19.47 6.83
N GLU A 291 -21.03 20.48 7.71
CA GLU A 291 -21.97 20.48 8.84
C GLU A 291 -23.43 20.40 8.36
N ASP A 292 -23.81 21.15 7.34
CA ASP A 292 -25.14 21.08 6.73
C ASP A 292 -25.44 19.67 6.16
N ILE A 293 -24.48 19.05 5.48
CA ILE A 293 -24.62 17.67 4.98
C ILE A 293 -24.89 16.71 6.15
N LEU A 294 -24.16 16.82 7.24
CA LEU A 294 -24.32 15.95 8.40
C LEU A 294 -25.64 16.19 9.15
N GLN A 295 -26.05 17.45 9.29
CA GLN A 295 -27.22 17.82 10.12
C GLN A 295 -28.54 17.78 9.35
N ASN A 296 -28.53 18.15 8.08
CA ASN A 296 -29.74 18.34 7.28
C ASN A 296 -29.91 17.27 6.20
N LYS A 297 -28.86 16.95 5.42
CA LYS A 297 -28.95 15.90 4.38
C LYS A 297 -28.94 14.48 4.95
N LYS A 298 -28.11 14.21 5.97
CA LYS A 298 -27.95 12.89 6.63
C LYS A 298 -27.82 11.74 5.62
N PRO A 299 -26.85 11.81 4.69
CA PRO A 299 -26.73 10.84 3.60
C PRO A 299 -26.54 9.43 4.14
N LYS A 300 -27.23 8.46 3.54
CA LYS A 300 -27.00 7.04 3.78
C LYS A 300 -26.36 6.42 2.55
N PHE A 301 -25.43 5.48 2.76
CA PHE A 301 -24.75 4.86 1.63
C PHE A 301 -25.74 4.12 0.71
N GLU A 302 -26.84 3.60 1.26
CA GLU A 302 -27.90 2.93 0.52
C GLU A 302 -28.56 3.83 -0.53
N ASP A 303 -28.56 5.15 -0.33
CA ASP A 303 -29.17 6.11 -1.25
C ASP A 303 -28.42 6.18 -2.59
N TYR A 304 -27.15 5.78 -2.61
CA TYR A 304 -26.25 5.84 -3.76
C TYR A 304 -25.98 4.45 -4.38
N VAL A 305 -26.52 3.37 -3.82
CA VAL A 305 -26.35 2.02 -4.38
C VAL A 305 -26.96 1.96 -5.78
N GLY A 306 -26.17 1.51 -6.76
CA GLY A 306 -26.53 1.50 -8.18
C GLY A 306 -26.66 2.87 -8.85
N LYS A 307 -26.45 3.96 -8.09
CA LYS A 307 -26.68 5.36 -8.47
C LYS A 307 -25.49 6.24 -8.05
N PRO A 308 -24.30 6.05 -8.65
CA PRO A 308 -23.15 6.88 -8.35
C PRO A 308 -23.45 8.35 -8.62
N THR A 309 -22.94 9.26 -7.77
CA THR A 309 -22.96 10.69 -8.08
C THR A 309 -22.02 10.94 -9.27
N PRO A 310 -22.42 11.73 -10.28
CA PRO A 310 -21.53 12.11 -11.36
C PRO A 310 -20.25 12.80 -10.86
N GLN A 311 -19.11 12.53 -11.50
CA GLN A 311 -17.81 13.08 -11.06
C GLN A 311 -17.74 14.61 -11.14
N ASN A 312 -18.49 15.22 -12.06
CA ASN A 312 -18.61 16.67 -12.22
C ASN A 312 -19.81 17.27 -11.47
N ALA A 313 -20.47 16.51 -10.58
CA ALA A 313 -21.56 17.03 -9.77
C ALA A 313 -21.09 18.08 -8.76
N SER A 314 -22.05 18.75 -8.13
CA SER A 314 -21.79 19.77 -7.12
C SER A 314 -20.91 19.21 -5.99
N LEU A 315 -20.10 20.08 -5.37
CA LEU A 315 -19.31 19.74 -4.19
C LEU A 315 -20.20 19.09 -3.10
N SER A 316 -21.39 19.64 -2.89
CA SER A 316 -22.33 19.14 -1.88
C SER A 316 -22.78 17.71 -2.14
N ASP A 317 -23.05 17.34 -3.40
CA ASP A 317 -23.54 16.00 -3.73
C ASP A 317 -22.42 14.97 -3.68
N ARG A 318 -21.24 15.31 -4.22
CA ARG A 318 -20.06 14.44 -4.13
C ARG A 318 -19.64 14.20 -2.68
N LEU A 319 -19.61 15.26 -1.86
CA LEU A 319 -19.24 15.15 -0.46
C LEU A 319 -20.30 14.40 0.36
N ALA A 320 -21.59 14.54 0.03
CA ALA A 320 -22.67 13.78 0.66
C ALA A 320 -22.51 12.26 0.41
N GLU A 321 -22.22 11.84 -0.82
CA GLU A 321 -21.92 10.42 -1.11
C GLU A 321 -20.66 9.95 -0.38
N PHE A 322 -19.61 10.78 -0.37
CA PHE A 322 -18.31 10.41 0.18
C PHE A 322 -18.29 10.34 1.72
N THR A 323 -19.29 10.92 2.39
CA THR A 323 -19.27 11.09 3.85
C THR A 323 -18.99 9.78 4.59
N ALA A 324 -19.64 8.68 4.20
CA ALA A 324 -19.40 7.34 4.74
C ALA A 324 -19.39 7.29 6.29
N GLU A 325 -20.32 8.01 6.92
CA GLU A 325 -20.46 8.16 8.37
C GLU A 325 -19.25 8.81 9.10
N ARG A 326 -18.35 9.48 8.37
CA ARG A 326 -17.30 10.33 8.96
C ARG A 326 -17.91 11.63 9.45
N VAL A 327 -17.31 12.19 10.50
CA VAL A 327 -17.92 13.27 11.31
C VAL A 327 -17.20 14.60 11.19
N ARG A 328 -16.05 14.65 10.52
CA ARG A 328 -15.28 15.88 10.31
C ARG A 328 -14.46 15.84 9.01
N LEU A 329 -13.89 16.98 8.65
CA LEU A 329 -12.86 17.07 7.62
C LEU A 329 -11.47 17.10 8.30
N CYS A 330 -10.53 16.36 7.74
CA CYS A 330 -9.10 16.53 7.95
C CYS A 330 -8.60 17.47 6.86
N LEU A 331 -8.77 18.76 7.12
CA LEU A 331 -8.55 19.81 6.14
C LEU A 331 -7.06 20.07 5.94
N TYR A 332 -6.62 20.04 4.67
CA TYR A 332 -5.31 20.56 4.30
C TYR A 332 -5.39 22.08 4.08
N GLY A 333 -4.70 22.84 4.91
CA GLY A 333 -4.73 24.31 4.89
C GLY A 333 -3.37 24.95 5.09
N PRO A 334 -3.30 26.30 5.14
CA PRO A 334 -2.05 27.05 5.20
C PRO A 334 -1.12 26.61 6.33
N GLU A 335 -1.64 26.32 7.53
CA GLU A 335 -0.81 25.89 8.66
C GLU A 335 0.02 24.65 8.32
N LEU A 336 -0.64 23.59 7.84
CA LEU A 336 0.06 22.38 7.40
C LEU A 336 0.92 22.63 6.17
N GLN A 337 0.51 23.51 5.24
CA GLN A 337 1.31 23.83 4.06
C GLN A 337 2.66 24.47 4.41
N HIS A 338 2.76 25.24 5.49
CA HIS A 338 4.01 25.91 5.86
C HIS A 338 5.00 25.01 6.61
N GLU A 339 4.57 23.87 7.14
CA GLU A 339 5.42 22.95 7.89
C GLU A 339 6.52 22.36 7.00
N PRO A 340 7.81 22.41 7.38
CA PRO A 340 8.89 21.87 6.57
C PRO A 340 8.83 20.34 6.48
N VAL A 341 8.47 19.68 7.58
CA VAL A 341 8.37 18.21 7.67
C VAL A 341 7.06 17.85 8.36
N VAL A 342 6.19 17.18 7.61
CA VAL A 342 5.04 16.47 8.18
C VAL A 342 5.38 14.99 8.30
N HIS A 343 4.91 14.39 9.37
CA HIS A 343 5.12 12.97 9.66
C HIS A 343 3.77 12.29 9.79
N PHE A 344 3.61 11.15 9.11
CA PHE A 344 2.44 10.31 9.24
C PHE A 344 2.80 9.12 10.14
N PRO A 345 2.50 9.18 11.44
CA PRO A 345 2.81 8.08 12.35
C PRO A 345 1.83 6.93 12.12
N MET A 346 2.32 5.69 12.20
CA MET A 346 1.47 4.50 12.16
C MET A 346 0.87 4.22 13.54
N THR A 347 1.56 4.66 14.59
CA THR A 347 1.09 4.58 15.98
C THR A 347 1.17 5.95 16.64
N GLY A 348 0.15 6.31 17.41
CA GLY A 348 0.13 7.59 18.08
C GLY A 348 -1.20 7.87 18.73
N LYS A 349 -1.21 8.75 19.73
CA LYS A 349 -2.44 9.28 20.30
C LYS A 349 -2.52 10.74 19.94
N ASP A 350 -3.65 11.18 19.39
CA ASP A 350 -3.95 12.60 19.34
C ASP A 350 -4.09 13.10 20.80
N PRO A 351 -3.31 14.10 21.24
CA PRO A 351 -3.45 14.67 22.58
C PRO A 351 -4.87 15.19 22.87
N ASN A 352 -5.56 15.64 21.82
CA ASN A 352 -6.92 16.16 21.89
C ASN A 352 -7.98 15.08 21.67
N ASP A 353 -7.58 13.91 21.16
CA ASP A 353 -8.49 12.80 20.88
C ASP A 353 -7.81 11.42 21.10
N PRO A 354 -7.79 10.93 22.35
CA PRO A 354 -7.14 9.66 22.67
C PRO A 354 -7.72 8.42 21.97
N LYS A 355 -8.86 8.57 21.26
CA LYS A 355 -9.49 7.51 20.47
C LYS A 355 -9.14 7.58 18.98
N ALA A 356 -8.48 8.64 18.53
CA ALA A 356 -8.04 8.75 17.15
C ALA A 356 -7.01 7.67 16.85
N ASP A 357 -7.21 6.95 15.75
CA ASP A 357 -6.28 5.97 15.22
C ASP A 357 -5.74 6.49 13.88
N PRO A 358 -4.46 6.89 13.78
CA PRO A 358 -3.92 7.39 12.53
C PRO A 358 -3.74 6.28 11.49
N ARG A 359 -3.82 5.00 11.87
CA ARG A 359 -3.54 3.88 10.97
C ARG A 359 -4.31 3.99 9.64
N LEU A 360 -3.57 4.02 8.53
CA LEU A 360 -4.10 4.15 7.17
C LEU A 360 -4.65 2.83 6.62
N LEU A 361 -5.60 2.24 7.34
CA LEU A 361 -6.33 1.05 6.91
C LEU A 361 -7.55 1.45 6.04
N VAL A 362 -7.27 2.22 4.99
CA VAL A 362 -8.21 2.86 4.05
C VAL A 362 -7.55 2.99 2.68
N HIS A 363 -8.32 2.88 1.60
CA HIS A 363 -7.79 3.13 0.26
C HIS A 363 -7.65 4.63 -0.01
N PHE A 364 -6.62 5.04 -0.75
CA PHE A 364 -6.35 6.47 -1.04
C PHE A 364 -7.59 7.19 -1.59
N TYR A 365 -8.30 6.60 -2.55
CA TYR A 365 -9.51 7.17 -3.17
C TYR A 365 -10.74 7.19 -2.23
N ALA A 366 -10.69 6.47 -1.11
CA ALA A 366 -11.75 6.45 -0.09
C ALA A 366 -11.44 7.43 1.06
N PHE A 367 -10.21 7.92 1.14
CA PHE A 367 -9.75 8.84 2.17
C PHE A 367 -9.60 10.28 1.67
N LEU A 368 -8.87 10.46 0.56
CA LEU A 368 -8.62 11.75 -0.06
C LEU A 368 -9.87 12.20 -0.82
N PHE A 369 -10.22 13.47 -0.63
CA PHE A 369 -11.30 14.12 -1.35
C PHE A 369 -10.79 15.46 -1.89
N PHE A 370 -10.91 15.65 -3.19
CA PHE A 370 -10.53 16.89 -3.86
C PHE A 370 -11.78 17.70 -4.21
N GLU A 371 -11.78 18.97 -3.80
CA GLU A 371 -12.83 19.89 -4.20
C GLU A 371 -12.87 20.07 -5.72
N ASN A 372 -11.71 20.18 -6.37
CA ASN A 372 -11.62 20.10 -7.82
C ASN A 372 -11.61 18.63 -8.26
N TYR A 373 -12.69 18.19 -8.92
CA TYR A 373 -12.82 16.79 -9.35
C TYR A 373 -11.78 16.37 -10.40
N HIS A 374 -11.18 17.30 -11.15
CA HIS A 374 -10.09 16.98 -12.06
C HIS A 374 -8.84 16.49 -11.31
N GLN A 375 -8.57 17.03 -10.11
CA GLN A 375 -7.48 16.55 -9.27
C GLN A 375 -7.76 15.15 -8.72
N ASP A 376 -9.03 14.84 -8.39
CA ASP A 376 -9.45 13.50 -7.98
C ASP A 376 -9.24 12.47 -9.11
N LEU A 377 -9.69 12.78 -10.32
CA LEU A 377 -9.51 11.91 -11.47
C LEU A 377 -8.03 11.73 -11.82
N TRP A 378 -7.25 12.82 -11.82
CA TRP A 378 -5.80 12.75 -12.02
C TRP A 378 -5.13 11.85 -10.97
N MET A 379 -5.44 12.03 -9.68
CA MET A 379 -4.83 11.25 -8.60
C MET A 379 -5.11 9.74 -8.77
N LYS A 380 -6.34 9.39 -9.15
CA LYS A 380 -6.72 8.00 -9.40
C LYS A 380 -6.00 7.41 -10.61
N ARG A 381 -5.81 8.18 -11.69
CA ARG A 381 -5.01 7.75 -12.85
C ARG A 381 -3.53 7.63 -12.50
N PHE A 382 -2.97 8.58 -11.76
CA PHE A 382 -1.59 8.52 -11.28
C PHE A 382 -1.31 7.22 -10.50
N VAL A 383 -2.17 6.86 -9.55
CA VAL A 383 -2.01 5.60 -8.81
C VAL A 383 -2.24 4.37 -9.69
N ARG A 384 -3.21 4.40 -10.62
CA ARG A 384 -3.42 3.31 -11.58
C ARG A 384 -2.18 3.10 -12.45
N ASP A 385 -1.64 4.18 -13.00
CA ASP A 385 -0.68 4.12 -14.11
C ASP A 385 0.78 3.97 -13.65
N HIS A 386 1.14 4.56 -12.51
CA HIS A 386 2.53 4.62 -12.07
C HIS A 386 2.82 3.85 -10.77
N VAL A 387 1.86 3.71 -9.86
CA VAL A 387 2.05 2.96 -8.60
C VAL A 387 1.73 1.48 -8.82
N ARG A 388 2.51 0.85 -9.70
CA ARG A 388 2.39 -0.55 -10.13
C ARG A 388 3.56 -1.39 -9.63
N TYR A 389 3.33 -2.70 -9.48
CA TYR A 389 4.43 -3.61 -9.18
C TYR A 389 5.51 -3.55 -10.26
N THR A 390 6.77 -3.77 -9.87
CA THR A 390 7.92 -3.80 -10.80
C THR A 390 7.72 -4.78 -11.94
N ASP A 391 8.39 -4.53 -13.06
CA ASP A 391 8.31 -5.38 -14.25
C ASP A 391 8.75 -6.82 -13.97
N GLU A 392 9.69 -7.05 -13.02
CA GLU A 392 10.05 -8.40 -12.56
C GLU A 392 8.83 -9.18 -12.04
N ILE A 393 8.01 -8.56 -11.19
CA ILE A 393 6.81 -9.16 -10.60
C ILE A 393 5.72 -9.31 -11.67
N GLN A 394 5.54 -8.29 -12.51
CA GLN A 394 4.54 -8.30 -13.58
C GLN A 394 4.82 -9.40 -14.61
N CYS A 395 6.08 -9.53 -15.04
CA CYS A 395 6.50 -10.53 -16.01
C CYS A 395 6.46 -11.95 -15.44
N ALA A 396 6.78 -12.14 -14.16
CA ALA A 396 6.59 -13.41 -13.49
C ALA A 396 5.11 -13.84 -13.51
N ALA A 397 4.18 -12.92 -13.22
CA ALA A 397 2.75 -13.20 -13.34
C ALA A 397 2.32 -13.45 -14.79
N ALA A 398 2.84 -12.68 -15.76
CA ALA A 398 2.55 -12.88 -17.18
C ALA A 398 2.92 -14.29 -17.65
N ARG A 399 4.05 -14.85 -17.19
CA ARG A 399 4.45 -16.24 -17.49
C ARG A 399 3.47 -17.26 -16.90
N VAL A 400 3.03 -17.04 -15.65
CA VAL A 400 2.04 -17.93 -15.00
C VAL A 400 0.71 -17.89 -15.78
N VAL A 401 0.24 -16.70 -16.15
CA VAL A 401 -0.99 -16.55 -16.94
C VAL A 401 -0.84 -17.23 -18.30
N ALA A 402 0.26 -17.01 -19.03
CA ALA A 402 0.53 -17.67 -20.30
C ALA A 402 0.54 -19.21 -20.16
N ALA A 403 1.13 -19.74 -19.08
CA ALA A 403 1.13 -21.16 -18.79
C ALA A 403 -0.28 -21.69 -18.44
N MET A 404 -1.11 -20.92 -17.72
CA MET A 404 -2.51 -21.25 -17.48
C MET A 404 -3.33 -21.31 -18.78
N ARG A 405 -3.11 -20.35 -19.71
CA ARG A 405 -3.73 -20.38 -21.05
C ARG A 405 -3.36 -21.66 -21.79
N GLU A 406 -2.10 -22.09 -21.68
CA GLU A 406 -1.63 -23.33 -22.31
C GLU A 406 -2.25 -24.59 -21.70
N LYS A 407 -2.45 -24.62 -20.39
CA LYS A 407 -3.20 -25.72 -19.72
C LYS A 407 -4.60 -25.85 -20.29
N VAL A 408 -5.31 -24.74 -20.47
CA VAL A 408 -6.67 -24.75 -21.05
C VAL A 408 -6.65 -25.28 -22.49
N ARG A 409 -5.69 -24.83 -23.31
CA ARG A 409 -5.52 -25.32 -24.69
C ARG A 409 -5.24 -26.83 -24.72
N THR A 410 -4.38 -27.32 -23.84
CA THR A 410 -4.03 -28.73 -23.75
C THR A 410 -5.21 -29.60 -23.30
N ILE A 411 -5.97 -29.16 -22.28
CA ILE A 411 -7.05 -29.96 -21.70
C ILE A 411 -8.29 -29.96 -22.58
N HIS A 412 -8.68 -28.81 -23.13
CA HIS A 412 -9.96 -28.64 -23.81
C HIS A 412 -9.86 -28.36 -25.31
N GLY A 413 -8.66 -28.13 -25.86
CA GLY A 413 -8.49 -27.71 -27.26
C GLY A 413 -9.05 -26.31 -27.56
N ARG A 414 -9.39 -25.51 -26.54
CA ARG A 414 -9.98 -24.17 -26.70
C ARG A 414 -8.90 -23.13 -26.97
N ALA A 415 -8.96 -22.51 -28.15
CA ALA A 415 -7.99 -21.48 -28.56
C ALA A 415 -7.99 -20.23 -27.66
N ASP A 416 -9.10 -19.92 -27.00
CA ASP A 416 -9.26 -18.74 -26.12
C ASP A 416 -8.40 -18.80 -24.85
N GLY A 417 -7.96 -19.99 -24.43
CA GLY A 417 -7.22 -20.19 -23.18
C GLY A 417 -7.95 -19.71 -21.92
N LEU A 418 -9.28 -19.54 -21.94
CA LEU A 418 -9.99 -18.94 -20.80
C LEU A 418 -10.05 -19.89 -19.59
N PHE A 419 -9.48 -19.45 -18.45
CA PHE A 419 -9.52 -20.10 -17.15
C PHE A 419 -10.22 -19.22 -16.11
N ASN A 420 -10.68 -19.82 -15.01
CA ASN A 420 -11.25 -19.11 -13.87
C ASN A 420 -10.22 -19.00 -12.74
N THR A 421 -10.47 -18.10 -11.80
CA THR A 421 -9.53 -17.82 -10.70
C THR A 421 -10.25 -17.78 -9.37
N MET A 422 -9.53 -18.12 -8.31
CA MET A 422 -10.03 -18.06 -6.95
C MET A 422 -8.94 -17.58 -6.01
N HIS A 423 -9.31 -16.81 -5.00
CA HIS A 423 -8.42 -16.55 -3.85
C HIS A 423 -9.04 -17.10 -2.57
N VAL A 424 -8.36 -18.06 -1.93
CA VAL A 424 -8.82 -18.72 -0.71
C VAL A 424 -7.93 -18.32 0.47
N ARG A 425 -8.50 -17.60 1.44
CA ARG A 425 -7.81 -17.13 2.64
C ARG A 425 -8.23 -17.94 3.87
N ARG A 426 -7.31 -18.72 4.45
CA ARG A 426 -7.60 -19.62 5.61
C ARG A 426 -6.71 -19.44 6.83
N GLY A 427 -5.44 -19.06 6.67
CA GLY A 427 -4.36 -19.14 7.68
C GLY A 427 -4.61 -18.39 8.99
N ASP A 428 -3.86 -17.33 9.28
CA ASP A 428 -4.00 -16.49 10.48
C ASP A 428 -5.22 -15.55 10.45
N PHE A 429 -6.12 -15.69 9.45
CA PHE A 429 -7.17 -14.72 9.18
C PHE A 429 -8.15 -14.51 10.35
N GLN A 430 -8.28 -13.27 10.83
CA GLN A 430 -9.08 -12.92 12.01
C GLN A 430 -10.59 -13.24 11.86
N TYR A 431 -11.12 -13.23 10.64
CA TYR A 431 -12.54 -13.52 10.37
C TYR A 431 -12.80 -15.01 10.24
N LYS A 432 -12.88 -15.72 11.37
CA LYS A 432 -13.11 -17.18 11.38
C LYS A 432 -14.32 -17.64 10.54
N LYS A 433 -15.35 -16.80 10.40
CA LYS A 433 -16.55 -17.10 9.60
C LYS A 433 -16.30 -17.25 8.09
N THR A 434 -15.18 -16.75 7.58
CA THR A 434 -14.81 -16.91 6.15
C THR A 434 -13.94 -18.15 5.89
N ARG A 435 -13.49 -18.86 6.95
CA ARG A 435 -12.78 -20.13 6.84
C ARG A 435 -13.78 -21.26 6.62
N VAL A 436 -14.30 -21.33 5.40
CA VAL A 436 -15.28 -22.35 5.01
C VAL A 436 -14.59 -23.66 4.62
N SER A 437 -15.35 -24.77 4.62
CA SER A 437 -14.85 -26.07 4.16
C SER A 437 -14.74 -26.12 2.64
N ALA A 438 -14.02 -27.10 2.11
CA ALA A 438 -13.83 -27.27 0.67
C ALA A 438 -15.15 -27.55 -0.06
N GLU A 439 -16.06 -28.30 0.56
CA GLU A 439 -17.39 -28.59 0.02
C GLU A 439 -18.20 -27.30 -0.16
N LYS A 440 -18.11 -26.38 0.80
CA LYS A 440 -18.73 -25.05 0.67
C LYS A 440 -18.08 -24.19 -0.41
N LEU A 441 -16.79 -24.39 -0.68
CA LEU A 441 -16.14 -23.75 -1.83
C LEU A 441 -16.70 -24.32 -3.14
N VAL A 442 -16.85 -25.65 -3.26
CA VAL A 442 -17.49 -26.29 -4.42
C VAL A 442 -18.91 -25.76 -4.62
N GLU A 443 -19.72 -25.68 -3.56
CA GLU A 443 -21.07 -25.09 -3.62
C GLU A 443 -21.07 -23.64 -4.12
N ALA A 444 -20.09 -22.83 -3.71
CA ALA A 444 -19.96 -21.45 -4.17
C ALA A 444 -19.48 -21.37 -5.63
N MET A 445 -18.51 -22.21 -6.01
CA MET A 445 -17.99 -22.30 -7.38
C MET A 445 -19.10 -22.68 -8.35
N LYS A 446 -19.91 -23.71 -8.05
CA LYS A 446 -21.02 -24.18 -8.90
C LYS A 446 -22.10 -23.13 -9.21
N LYS A 447 -22.13 -22.00 -8.48
CA LYS A 447 -23.04 -20.88 -8.78
C LYS A 447 -22.60 -20.04 -9.98
N SER A 448 -21.33 -20.13 -10.39
CA SER A 448 -20.75 -19.28 -11.43
C SER A 448 -19.81 -20.00 -12.39
N PHE A 449 -19.12 -21.04 -11.93
CA PHE A 449 -18.18 -21.85 -12.72
C PHE A 449 -18.89 -23.09 -13.27
N GLN A 450 -18.36 -23.64 -14.36
CA GLN A 450 -18.85 -24.84 -15.02
C GLN A 450 -18.00 -26.06 -14.68
N ASP A 451 -18.61 -27.23 -14.61
CA ASP A 451 -17.87 -28.48 -14.42
C ASP A 451 -16.85 -28.67 -15.56
N GLY A 452 -15.64 -29.10 -15.20
CA GLY A 452 -14.49 -29.19 -16.08
C GLY A 452 -13.69 -27.90 -16.24
N ASP A 453 -14.10 -26.78 -15.63
CA ASP A 453 -13.32 -25.53 -15.72
C ASP A 453 -11.89 -25.71 -15.16
N VAL A 454 -10.93 -25.08 -15.83
CA VAL A 454 -9.56 -24.91 -15.33
C VAL A 454 -9.53 -23.71 -14.38
N VAL A 455 -9.04 -23.92 -13.17
CA VAL A 455 -9.08 -22.93 -12.08
C VAL A 455 -7.69 -22.73 -11.48
N TYR A 456 -7.23 -21.49 -11.46
CA TYR A 456 -6.08 -21.06 -10.67
C TYR A 456 -6.52 -20.65 -9.26
N ILE A 457 -5.88 -21.19 -8.22
CA ILE A 457 -6.15 -20.84 -6.83
C ILE A 457 -4.93 -20.19 -6.18
N GLY A 458 -5.04 -18.90 -5.85
CA GLY A 458 -4.13 -18.24 -4.91
C GLY A 458 -4.57 -18.52 -3.48
N THR A 459 -3.68 -19.05 -2.63
CA THR A 459 -4.05 -19.40 -1.25
C THR A 459 -2.86 -19.38 -0.29
N ASP A 460 -3.13 -19.04 0.96
CA ASP A 460 -2.19 -19.19 2.07
C ASP A 460 -2.28 -20.58 2.74
N GLU A 461 -3.19 -21.45 2.28
CA GLU A 461 -3.29 -22.84 2.72
C GLU A 461 -2.10 -23.66 2.21
N ARG A 462 -1.40 -24.30 3.17
CA ARG A 462 -0.20 -25.11 2.93
C ARG A 462 -0.56 -26.57 2.67
N ASP A 463 -1.62 -27.07 3.29
CA ASP A 463 -2.10 -28.42 3.07
C ASP A 463 -3.01 -28.46 1.82
N LYS A 464 -2.44 -28.88 0.69
CA LYS A 464 -3.18 -28.96 -0.58
C LYS A 464 -4.26 -30.05 -0.59
N SER A 465 -4.21 -31.02 0.33
CA SER A 465 -5.26 -32.04 0.45
C SER A 465 -6.62 -31.43 0.78
N PHE A 466 -6.65 -30.24 1.41
CA PHE A 466 -7.88 -29.48 1.61
C PHE A 466 -8.66 -29.25 0.32
N PHE A 467 -8.00 -29.09 -0.83
CA PHE A 467 -8.66 -28.81 -2.10
C PHE A 467 -9.06 -30.07 -2.87
N GLU A 468 -8.81 -31.27 -2.35
CA GLU A 468 -9.18 -32.54 -3.02
C GLU A 468 -10.64 -32.59 -3.47
N PRO A 469 -11.64 -32.14 -2.69
CA PRO A 469 -13.04 -32.15 -3.13
C PRO A 469 -13.31 -31.31 -4.39
N LEU A 470 -12.47 -30.31 -4.70
CA LEU A 470 -12.63 -29.49 -5.90
C LEU A 470 -12.18 -30.25 -7.16
N ASN A 471 -11.25 -31.21 -7.04
CA ASN A 471 -10.72 -31.98 -8.17
C ASN A 471 -11.77 -32.92 -8.79
N GLU A 472 -12.88 -33.18 -8.08
CA GLU A 472 -13.99 -33.97 -8.63
C GLU A 472 -14.73 -33.25 -9.76
N SER A 473 -14.70 -31.91 -9.78
CA SER A 473 -15.45 -31.10 -10.76
C SER A 473 -14.58 -30.11 -11.55
N TYR A 474 -13.34 -29.85 -11.13
CA TYR A 474 -12.49 -28.79 -11.72
C TYR A 474 -11.04 -29.24 -11.88
N HIS A 475 -10.32 -28.61 -12.82
CA HIS A 475 -8.87 -28.78 -12.95
C HIS A 475 -8.15 -27.68 -12.17
N ILE A 476 -7.66 -28.01 -10.97
CA ILE A 476 -7.07 -27.04 -10.03
C ILE A 476 -5.56 -26.90 -10.24
N TYR A 477 -5.08 -25.64 -10.24
CA TYR A 477 -3.67 -25.28 -10.26
C TYR A 477 -3.35 -24.22 -9.20
N PHE A 478 -2.14 -24.28 -8.65
CA PHE A 478 -1.59 -23.33 -7.69
C PHE A 478 -0.28 -22.72 -8.22
N LEU A 479 0.20 -21.64 -7.60
CA LEU A 479 1.50 -21.06 -7.93
C LEU A 479 2.65 -22.10 -7.85
N ASP A 480 2.57 -23.04 -6.90
CA ASP A 480 3.56 -24.09 -6.69
C ASP A 480 3.79 -24.95 -7.95
N ASP A 481 2.74 -25.20 -8.75
CA ASP A 481 2.84 -25.93 -10.02
C ASP A 481 3.71 -25.19 -11.06
N PHE A 482 3.65 -23.86 -11.01
CA PHE A 482 4.39 -22.95 -11.91
C PHE A 482 5.79 -22.61 -11.41
N ILE A 483 6.03 -22.75 -10.11
CA ILE A 483 7.38 -22.76 -9.54
C ILE A 483 8.09 -24.04 -9.97
N ALA A 484 7.43 -25.20 -9.81
CA ALA A 484 8.00 -26.51 -10.13
C ALA A 484 8.34 -26.67 -11.62
N ASN A 485 7.51 -26.13 -12.52
CA ASN A 485 7.76 -26.18 -13.96
C ASN A 485 8.66 -25.05 -14.49
N GLY A 486 9.08 -24.13 -13.62
CA GLY A 486 9.98 -23.03 -13.95
C GLY A 486 9.33 -21.78 -14.54
N ALA A 487 8.01 -21.73 -14.74
CA ALA A 487 7.32 -20.56 -15.28
C ALA A 487 7.48 -19.30 -14.41
N VAL A 488 7.53 -19.42 -13.08
CA VAL A 488 7.82 -18.25 -12.21
C VAL A 488 9.25 -17.76 -12.42
N GLY A 489 10.20 -18.64 -12.71
CA GLY A 489 11.63 -18.36 -12.77
C GLY A 489 12.33 -18.66 -11.43
N LYS A 490 13.50 -19.32 -11.50
CA LYS A 490 14.22 -19.79 -10.31
C LYS A 490 14.79 -18.66 -9.44
N ASP A 491 15.07 -17.52 -10.08
CA ASP A 491 15.74 -16.38 -9.42
C ASP A 491 14.76 -15.38 -8.83
N ILE A 492 13.45 -15.53 -9.06
CA ILE A 492 12.42 -14.68 -8.44
C ILE A 492 12.46 -14.80 -6.92
N ASN A 493 12.34 -13.67 -6.23
CA ASN A 493 12.25 -13.64 -4.78
C ASN A 493 10.93 -14.26 -4.30
N SER A 494 11.00 -15.24 -3.40
CA SER A 494 9.79 -15.92 -2.88
C SER A 494 8.84 -15.00 -2.09
N ASN A 495 9.32 -13.83 -1.67
CA ASN A 495 8.51 -12.79 -1.07
C ASN A 495 7.60 -12.08 -2.10
N TYR A 496 7.86 -12.22 -3.41
CA TYR A 496 7.00 -11.71 -4.49
C TYR A 496 5.83 -12.64 -4.84
N TYR A 497 5.82 -13.87 -4.33
CA TYR A 497 4.82 -14.87 -4.71
C TYR A 497 3.38 -14.42 -4.42
N GLY A 498 3.14 -13.71 -3.32
CA GLY A 498 1.82 -13.16 -3.03
C GLY A 498 1.37 -12.13 -4.08
N MET A 499 2.29 -11.29 -4.58
CA MET A 499 2.00 -10.29 -5.61
C MET A 499 1.74 -10.96 -6.96
N ILE A 500 2.52 -11.99 -7.28
CA ILE A 500 2.34 -12.83 -8.49
C ILE A 500 0.97 -13.52 -8.45
N ASP A 501 0.56 -14.06 -7.31
CA ASP A 501 -0.77 -14.63 -7.10
C ASP A 501 -1.88 -13.60 -7.38
N GLN A 502 -1.73 -12.36 -6.90
CA GLN A 502 -2.72 -11.30 -7.12
C GLN A 502 -2.88 -10.95 -8.59
N LEU A 503 -1.76 -10.73 -9.28
CA LEU A 503 -1.74 -10.41 -10.69
C LEU A 503 -2.32 -11.55 -11.51
N THR A 504 -1.91 -12.79 -11.25
CA THR A 504 -2.43 -13.98 -11.95
C THR A 504 -3.94 -14.14 -11.72
N ALA A 505 -4.39 -14.03 -10.46
CA ALA A 505 -5.81 -14.13 -10.12
C ALA A 505 -6.65 -13.01 -10.75
N SER A 506 -6.07 -11.83 -11.01
CA SER A 506 -6.80 -10.74 -11.66
C SER A 506 -7.17 -11.05 -13.12
N ARG A 507 -6.47 -11.98 -13.79
CA ARG A 507 -6.65 -12.29 -15.23
C ARG A 507 -7.62 -13.42 -15.55
N GLY A 508 -8.20 -14.06 -14.53
CA GLY A 508 -9.22 -15.08 -14.75
C GLY A 508 -10.47 -14.53 -15.42
N LYS A 509 -11.16 -15.34 -16.23
CA LYS A 509 -12.46 -15.00 -16.82
C LYS A 509 -13.46 -14.66 -15.73
N LEU A 510 -13.66 -15.60 -14.80
CA LEU A 510 -14.40 -15.39 -13.56
C LEU A 510 -13.44 -15.42 -12.37
N PHE A 511 -13.75 -14.66 -11.32
CA PHE A 511 -12.99 -14.60 -10.09
C PHE A 511 -13.89 -14.84 -8.88
N LEU A 512 -13.47 -15.72 -7.97
CA LEU A 512 -14.15 -15.98 -6.70
C LEU A 512 -13.22 -15.67 -5.52
N GLY A 513 -13.55 -14.66 -4.71
CA GLY A 513 -12.70 -14.15 -3.64
C GLY A 513 -13.27 -14.29 -2.23
N CYS A 514 -12.46 -13.92 -1.24
CA CYS A 514 -12.83 -13.89 0.18
C CYS A 514 -13.13 -12.45 0.62
N TRP A 515 -14.34 -12.20 1.12
CA TRP A 515 -14.66 -10.89 1.69
C TRP A 515 -13.79 -10.60 2.93
N PHE A 516 -13.51 -9.32 3.21
CA PHE A 516 -12.59 -8.83 4.26
C PHE A 516 -11.10 -9.08 4.00
N SER A 517 -10.74 -9.87 2.98
CA SER A 517 -9.35 -10.04 2.60
C SER A 517 -8.89 -8.82 1.79
N THR A 518 -7.96 -8.03 2.33
CA THR A 518 -7.32 -6.94 1.58
C THR A 518 -6.56 -7.44 0.35
N PHE A 519 -6.13 -8.71 0.37
CA PHE A 519 -5.57 -9.41 -0.78
C PHE A 519 -6.60 -9.59 -1.90
N THR A 520 -7.81 -10.07 -1.56
CA THR A 520 -8.92 -10.16 -2.52
C THR A 520 -9.38 -8.79 -2.99
N GLY A 521 -9.39 -7.80 -2.07
CA GLY A 521 -9.65 -6.41 -2.39
C GLY A 521 -8.79 -5.99 -3.57
N TYR A 522 -7.47 -6.06 -3.44
CA TYR A 522 -6.57 -5.60 -4.49
C TYR A 522 -6.77 -6.33 -5.84
N ILE A 523 -7.04 -7.64 -5.83
CA ILE A 523 -7.39 -8.38 -7.06
C ILE A 523 -8.60 -7.74 -7.74
N ASN A 524 -9.65 -7.40 -6.99
CA ASN A 524 -10.83 -6.73 -7.54
C ASN A 524 -10.51 -5.31 -8.05
N ARG A 525 -9.56 -4.57 -7.46
CA ARG A 525 -9.13 -3.28 -8.02
C ARG A 525 -8.45 -3.45 -9.38
N LEU A 526 -7.54 -4.43 -9.49
CA LEU A 526 -6.86 -4.76 -10.75
C LEU A 526 -7.88 -5.17 -11.83
N ARG A 527 -8.85 -6.01 -11.47
CA ARG A 527 -9.98 -6.38 -12.35
C ARG A 527 -10.81 -5.17 -12.75
N GLY A 528 -11.05 -4.24 -11.82
CA GLY A 528 -11.71 -2.97 -12.07
C GLY A 528 -10.98 -2.14 -13.13
N TYR A 529 -9.66 -2.00 -13.03
CA TYR A 529 -8.86 -1.30 -14.04
C TYR A 529 -8.92 -1.97 -15.42
N HIS A 530 -8.78 -3.30 -15.48
CA HIS A 530 -8.93 -4.02 -16.74
C HIS A 530 -10.33 -3.87 -17.34
N SER A 531 -11.38 -3.93 -16.52
CA SER A 531 -12.77 -3.75 -16.94
C SER A 531 -13.00 -2.39 -17.60
N GLN A 532 -12.39 -1.32 -17.06
CA GLN A 532 -12.45 0.02 -17.68
C GLN A 532 -11.74 0.06 -19.03
N LYS A 533 -10.51 -0.45 -19.08
CA LYS A 533 -9.69 -0.47 -20.30
C LYS A 533 -10.36 -1.24 -21.42
N GLN A 534 -11.01 -2.36 -21.07
CA GLN A 534 -11.67 -3.27 -22.02
C GLN A 534 -13.15 -2.92 -22.25
N LYS A 535 -13.69 -1.93 -21.54
CA LYS A 535 -15.11 -1.52 -21.57
C LYS A 535 -16.05 -2.73 -21.36
N GLU A 536 -15.72 -3.56 -20.37
CA GLU A 536 -16.54 -4.74 -20.04
C GLU A 536 -17.95 -4.34 -19.56
N PRO A 537 -18.97 -5.20 -19.70
CA PRO A 537 -20.34 -4.87 -19.28
C PRO A 537 -20.43 -4.32 -17.84
N GLY A 538 -20.98 -3.10 -17.70
CA GLY A 538 -21.13 -2.41 -16.41
C GLY A 538 -19.97 -1.49 -16.03
N TYR A 539 -18.93 -1.37 -16.87
CA TYR A 539 -17.78 -0.49 -16.62
C TYR A 539 -18.18 0.97 -16.37
N GLU A 540 -19.28 1.47 -16.95
CA GLU A 540 -19.75 2.84 -16.77
C GLU A 540 -20.07 3.15 -15.30
N LYS A 541 -20.49 2.14 -14.53
CA LYS A 541 -20.72 2.24 -13.08
C LYS A 541 -19.62 1.58 -12.26
N GLY A 542 -18.54 1.15 -12.90
CA GLY A 542 -17.45 0.39 -12.31
C GLY A 542 -17.87 -0.97 -11.76
N ASN A 543 -18.98 -1.54 -12.24
CA ASN A 543 -19.41 -2.89 -11.88
C ASN A 543 -18.47 -3.92 -12.52
N ILE A 544 -18.18 -5.00 -11.80
CA ILE A 544 -17.37 -6.11 -12.29
C ILE A 544 -18.22 -7.39 -12.27
N MET A 545 -18.95 -7.63 -13.35
CA MET A 545 -19.92 -8.74 -13.49
C MET A 545 -19.30 -10.14 -13.43
N THR A 546 -17.97 -10.20 -13.40
CA THR A 546 -17.15 -11.42 -13.40
C THR A 546 -16.48 -11.69 -12.05
N SER A 547 -16.80 -10.90 -11.01
CA SER A 547 -16.16 -11.01 -9.69
C SER A 547 -17.18 -11.32 -8.59
N PHE A 548 -16.92 -12.42 -7.88
CA PHE A 548 -17.80 -12.98 -6.87
C PHE A 548 -17.09 -13.12 -5.52
N TYR A 549 -17.87 -13.29 -4.44
CA TYR A 549 -17.35 -13.65 -3.13
C TYR A 549 -17.95 -14.98 -2.63
N TYR A 550 -17.10 -15.91 -2.19
CA TYR A 550 -17.60 -17.19 -1.63
C TYR A 550 -18.06 -17.05 -0.18
N ALA A 551 -17.54 -16.06 0.56
CA ALA A 551 -17.91 -15.79 1.94
C ALA A 551 -17.87 -14.29 2.24
N PRO A 552 -18.87 -13.73 2.96
CA PRO A 552 -20.10 -14.41 3.38
C PRO A 552 -21.09 -14.57 2.20
N PRO A 553 -22.00 -15.57 2.21
CA PRO A 553 -22.85 -15.89 1.05
C PRO A 553 -23.79 -14.77 0.58
N ASP A 554 -24.20 -13.87 1.48
CA ASP A 554 -25.04 -12.70 1.19
C ASP A 554 -24.32 -11.63 0.34
N ARG A 555 -23.00 -11.78 0.13
CA ARG A 555 -22.18 -10.83 -0.64
C ARG A 555 -21.72 -11.40 -1.98
N PHE A 556 -22.28 -12.54 -2.41
CA PHE A 556 -21.83 -13.27 -3.60
C PHE A 556 -21.70 -12.36 -4.84
N ASN A 557 -22.71 -11.54 -5.13
CA ASN A 557 -22.76 -10.64 -6.29
C ASN A 557 -22.41 -9.18 -5.96
N HIS A 558 -21.74 -8.89 -4.85
CA HIS A 558 -21.60 -7.51 -4.37
C HIS A 558 -20.76 -6.61 -5.30
N MET A 559 -19.94 -7.17 -6.20
CA MET A 559 -19.19 -6.39 -7.20
C MET A 559 -20.02 -6.07 -8.46
N HIS A 560 -21.23 -6.62 -8.59
CA HIS A 560 -22.08 -6.48 -9.79
C HIS A 560 -22.93 -5.20 -9.78
N GLU A 561 -22.90 -4.46 -8.67
CA GLU A 561 -23.62 -3.22 -8.48
C GLU A 561 -22.71 -2.18 -7.86
N TYR A 562 -22.95 -0.92 -8.21
CA TYR A 562 -22.21 0.19 -7.62
C TYR A 562 -22.54 0.30 -6.13
N TYR A 563 -21.51 0.24 -5.29
CA TYR A 563 -21.61 0.60 -3.88
C TYR A 563 -20.69 1.78 -3.60
N PRO A 564 -21.20 2.87 -3.00
CA PRO A 564 -20.34 3.99 -2.60
C PRO A 564 -19.37 3.58 -1.48
N VAL A 565 -18.41 4.45 -1.24
CA VAL A 565 -17.49 4.36 -0.10
C VAL A 565 -18.31 4.26 1.21
N LYS A 566 -17.98 3.27 2.05
CA LYS A 566 -18.58 3.08 3.38
C LYS A 566 -17.60 2.46 4.36
N LYS A 567 -17.87 2.59 5.67
CA LYS A 567 -17.02 2.05 6.75
C LYS A 567 -16.68 0.57 6.58
N SER A 568 -15.60 0.17 7.26
CA SER A 568 -14.77 -0.98 6.88
C SER A 568 -14.10 -0.74 5.53
N PHE A 569 -13.42 0.40 5.40
CA PHE A 569 -12.85 0.86 4.14
C PHE A 569 -11.85 -0.12 3.51
N TYR A 570 -11.13 -0.89 4.32
CA TYR A 570 -10.21 -1.93 3.86
C TYR A 570 -10.90 -3.24 3.41
N ALA A 571 -12.15 -3.47 3.81
CA ALA A 571 -12.78 -4.79 3.70
C ALA A 571 -13.04 -5.25 2.25
N ARG A 572 -13.07 -4.28 1.33
CA ARG A 572 -13.18 -4.46 -0.12
C ARG A 572 -12.66 -3.21 -0.82
N GLU A 573 -12.60 -3.25 -2.13
CA GLU A 573 -12.42 -2.05 -2.95
C GLU A 573 -13.78 -1.49 -3.41
N PHE A 574 -13.80 -0.23 -3.84
CA PHE A 574 -15.01 0.46 -4.27
C PHE A 574 -14.90 0.96 -5.72
N PRO A 575 -15.97 0.88 -6.52
CA PRO A 575 -15.96 1.31 -7.92
C PRO A 575 -15.43 2.72 -8.16
N THR A 576 -15.58 3.67 -7.22
CA THR A 576 -15.01 5.02 -7.35
C THR A 576 -13.49 5.05 -7.57
N GLY A 577 -12.78 3.97 -7.22
CA GLY A 577 -11.33 3.83 -7.45
C GLY A 577 -10.94 3.56 -8.90
N TRP A 578 -11.87 3.16 -9.77
CA TRP A 578 -11.60 2.89 -11.19
C TRP A 578 -12.67 3.41 -12.15
N MET A 579 -13.88 3.75 -11.69
CA MET A 579 -14.98 4.14 -12.58
C MET A 579 -14.70 5.48 -13.27
N GLN A 580 -14.78 5.48 -14.61
CA GLN A 580 -14.76 6.68 -15.45
C GLN A 580 -13.55 7.61 -15.23
N LEU A 581 -12.38 7.04 -14.94
CA LEU A 581 -11.17 7.85 -14.65
C LEU A 581 -10.76 8.78 -15.79
N ASN A 582 -11.09 8.44 -17.04
CA ASN A 582 -10.68 9.20 -18.22
C ASN A 582 -11.75 10.22 -18.69
N SER A 583 -12.83 10.40 -17.93
CA SER A 583 -13.99 11.22 -18.33
C SER A 583 -13.71 12.71 -18.52
N ASP A 584 -12.62 13.23 -17.95
CA ASP A 584 -12.24 14.64 -18.07
C ASP A 584 -11.18 14.92 -19.15
N LEU A 585 -10.62 13.89 -19.80
CA LEU A 585 -9.52 14.06 -20.74
C LEU A 585 -9.95 14.80 -22.02
N GLU A 586 -11.14 14.50 -22.55
CA GLU A 586 -11.65 15.16 -23.77
C GLU A 586 -11.80 16.68 -23.59
N GLY A 587 -12.34 17.11 -22.45
CA GLY A 587 -12.47 18.53 -22.11
C GLY A 587 -11.12 19.23 -21.96
N ARG A 588 -10.15 18.58 -21.30
CA ARG A 588 -8.80 19.14 -21.10
C ARG A 588 -8.00 19.25 -22.40
N LEU A 589 -8.22 18.34 -23.36
CA LEU A 589 -7.60 18.40 -24.69
C LEU A 589 -8.14 19.57 -25.52
N ALA A 590 -9.44 19.87 -25.41
CA ALA A 590 -10.03 21.05 -26.05
C ALA A 590 -9.43 22.36 -25.51
N GLU A 591 -9.32 22.49 -24.18
CA GLU A 591 -8.74 23.68 -23.52
C GLU A 591 -7.26 23.94 -23.85
N THR A 592 -6.51 22.88 -24.19
CA THR A 592 -5.09 22.99 -24.57
C THR A 592 -4.89 23.28 -26.05
N THR A 593 -5.91 23.12 -26.89
CA THR A 593 -5.86 23.43 -28.33
C THR A 593 -6.30 24.88 -28.61
N GLU A 594 -7.06 25.50 -27.69
CA GLU A 594 -7.50 26.90 -27.77
C GLU A 594 -6.51 27.91 -27.15
N ARG A 595 -5.44 27.44 -26.50
CA ARG A 595 -4.32 28.26 -25.97
C ARG A 595 -3.08 28.08 -26.82
#